data_AF-A0AAW8AVL9-F1
#
_entry.id   AF-A0AAW8AVL9-F1
#
_cell.length_a   1.000
_cell.length_b   1.000
_cell.length_c   1.000
_cell.angle_alpha   90.00
_cell.angle_beta   90.00
_cell.angle_gamma   90.00
#
_symmetry.space_group_name_H-M   'P 1'
#
loop_
_entity.id
_entity.type
_entity.pdbx_description
1 polymer ?
#
loop_
_entity_poly.entity_id
_entity_poly.type
_entity_poly.pdbx_seq_one_letter_code
_entity_poly.pdbx_strand_id
1 'polypeptide(L)'
;PTAIISGTGLAAKNGLLIKNANALELAGLVKTVFFDKTGTITTGEFELTDFKLLTESEKVTDSFNSIEEKLASDKFKLLASLEAHSNHP
;
A
#
# COMPACT_ATOMS: atom_id res chain seq x y z
N PRO A 1 -21.28 32.70 -7.20
CA PRO A 1 -21.24 32.42 -5.74
C PRO A 1 -21.98 31.14 -5.32
N THR A 2 -23.26 31.00 -5.67
CA THR A 2 -24.08 29.83 -5.28
C THR A 2 -23.52 28.50 -5.78
N ALA A 3 -23.01 28.45 -7.01
CA ALA A 3 -22.39 27.26 -7.58
C ALA A 3 -21.15 26.79 -6.79
N ILE A 4 -20.32 27.73 -6.31
CA ILE A 4 -19.14 27.40 -5.50
C ILE A 4 -19.56 26.83 -4.15
N ILE A 5 -20.50 27.49 -3.45
CA ILE A 5 -20.96 27.05 -2.12
C ILE A 5 -21.67 25.69 -2.20
N SER A 6 -22.52 25.51 -3.21
CA SER A 6 -23.19 24.23 -3.45
C SER A 6 -22.21 23.13 -3.87
N GLY A 7 -21.23 23.46 -4.71
CA GLY A 7 -20.20 22.54 -5.20
C GLY A 7 -19.25 22.09 -4.09
N THR A 8 -18.75 22.99 -3.25
CA THR A 8 -17.91 22.64 -2.10
C THR A 8 -18.70 21.85 -1.05
N GLY A 9 -19.97 22.20 -0.81
CA GLY A 9 -20.85 21.43 0.08
C GLY A 9 -21.09 20.00 -0.42
N LEU A 10 -21.26 19.82 -1.73
CA LEU A 10 -21.37 18.50 -2.34
C LEU A 10 -20.04 17.73 -2.27
N ALA A 11 -18.90 18.38 -2.56
CA ALA A 11 -17.58 17.78 -2.45
C ALA A 11 -17.31 17.27 -1.02
N ALA A 12 -17.63 18.06 0.00
CA ALA A 12 -17.46 17.69 1.41
C ALA A 12 -18.28 16.45 1.79
N LYS A 13 -19.52 16.32 1.28
CA LYS A 13 -20.36 15.11 1.48
C LYS A 13 -19.72 13.86 0.88
N ASN A 14 -18.84 14.00 -0.10
CA ASN A 14 -18.10 12.91 -0.73
C ASN A 14 -16.67 12.75 -0.18
N GLY A 15 -16.34 13.39 0.95
CA GLY A 15 -15.02 13.29 1.58
C GLY A 15 -13.93 14.16 0.93
N LEU A 16 -14.29 15.06 0.02
CA LEU A 16 -13.35 15.96 -0.66
C LEU A 16 -13.33 17.33 0.03
N LEU A 17 -12.22 17.65 0.69
CA LEU A 17 -12.01 18.95 1.31
C LEU A 17 -11.44 19.95 0.30
N ILE A 18 -12.26 20.90 -0.15
CA ILE A 18 -11.83 22.02 -0.99
C ILE A 18 -11.62 23.25 -0.12
N LYS A 19 -10.36 23.68 0.03
CA LYS A 19 -9.98 24.75 0.98
C LYS A 19 -10.52 26.14 0.63
N ASN A 20 -10.66 26.47 -0.65
CA ASN A 20 -11.16 27.78 -1.09
C ASN A 20 -11.80 27.72 -2.49
N ALA A 21 -12.53 28.77 -2.85
CA ALA A 21 -13.25 28.88 -4.13
C ALA A 21 -12.34 28.74 -5.36
N ASN A 22 -11.17 29.39 -5.32
CA ASN A 22 -10.22 29.39 -6.44
C ASN A 22 -9.68 27.98 -6.74
N ALA A 23 -9.48 27.15 -5.71
CA ALA A 23 -9.07 25.76 -5.89
C ALA A 23 -10.10 24.94 -6.68
N LEU A 24 -11.41 25.17 -6.48
CA LEU A 24 -12.48 24.49 -7.24
C LEU A 24 -12.47 24.92 -8.71
N GLU A 25 -12.28 26.21 -8.97
CA GLU A 25 -12.22 26.76 -10.33
C GLU A 25 -11.00 26.24 -11.09
N LEU A 26 -9.82 26.28 -10.47
CA LEU A 26 -8.59 25.76 -11.06
C LEU A 26 -8.65 24.25 -11.31
N ALA A 27 -9.22 23.49 -10.38
CA ALA A 27 -9.37 22.04 -10.52
C ALA A 27 -10.15 21.66 -11.79
N GLY A 28 -11.17 22.45 -12.17
CA GLY A 28 -11.94 22.25 -13.41
C GLY A 28 -11.14 22.48 -14.70
N LEU A 29 -9.98 23.12 -14.62
CA LEU A 29 -9.09 23.41 -15.76
C LEU A 29 -7.89 22.46 -15.86
N VAL A 30 -7.65 21.64 -14.82
CA VAL A 30 -6.53 20.71 -14.79
C VAL A 30 -6.68 19.65 -15.88
N LYS A 31 -5.60 19.45 -16.67
CA LYS A 31 -5.53 18.42 -17.73
C LYS A 31 -4.59 17.27 -17.39
N THR A 32 -3.66 17.51 -16.47
CA THR A 32 -2.60 16.56 -16.11
C THR A 32 -2.43 16.56 -14.60
N VAL A 33 -2.35 15.36 -14.02
CA VAL A 33 -2.12 15.17 -12.58
C VAL A 33 -0.88 14.31 -12.42
N PHE A 34 0.07 14.79 -11.63
CA PHE A 34 1.21 14.01 -11.18
C PHE A 34 0.92 13.54 -9.77
N PHE A 35 0.88 12.23 -9.58
CA PHE A 35 0.65 11.62 -8.28
C PHE A 35 1.99 11.31 -7.63
N ASP A 36 2.09 11.60 -6.34
CA ASP A 36 3.09 10.93 -5.52
C ASP A 36 2.73 9.45 -5.41
N LYS A 37 3.71 8.56 -5.30
CA LYS A 37 3.45 7.12 -5.20
C LYS A 37 3.13 6.74 -3.77
N THR A 38 4.06 7.03 -2.85
CA THR A 38 4.02 6.54 -1.46
C THR A 38 3.05 7.37 -0.63
N GLY A 39 2.08 6.71 0.03
CA GLY A 39 1.07 7.40 0.84
C GLY A 39 -0.03 8.12 0.04
N THR A 40 0.01 8.04 -1.30
CA THR A 40 -1.05 8.57 -2.19
C THR A 40 -1.64 7.46 -3.06
N ILE A 41 -0.82 6.78 -3.88
CA ILE A 41 -1.26 5.62 -4.65
C ILE A 41 -1.16 4.35 -3.81
N THR A 42 -0.05 4.21 -3.06
CA THR A 42 0.15 3.10 -2.12
C THR A 42 -0.11 3.56 -0.69
N THR A 43 -0.38 2.61 0.21
CA THR A 43 -0.60 2.88 1.64
C THR A 43 0.62 3.49 2.32
N GLY A 44 1.81 3.27 1.77
CA GLY A 44 3.08 3.60 2.42
C GLY A 44 3.52 2.59 3.47
N GLU A 45 2.75 1.51 3.65
CA GLU A 45 3.07 0.38 4.51
C GLU A 45 3.70 -0.73 3.66
N PHE A 46 4.83 -1.27 4.12
CA PHE A 46 5.53 -2.35 3.43
C PHE A 46 4.93 -3.70 3.84
N GLU A 47 4.76 -4.59 2.86
CA GLU A 47 4.21 -5.92 3.07
C GLU A 47 5.11 -6.96 2.39
N LEU A 48 5.23 -8.13 3.03
CA LEU A 48 5.92 -9.27 2.43
C LEU A 48 5.05 -9.85 1.31
N THR A 49 5.51 -9.74 0.07
CA THR A 49 4.76 -10.20 -1.11
C THR A 49 5.16 -11.61 -1.55
N ASP A 50 6.43 -11.96 -1.41
CA ASP A 50 6.97 -13.26 -1.81
C ASP A 50 8.19 -13.62 -0.94
N PHE A 51 8.46 -14.91 -0.80
CA PHE A 51 9.65 -15.43 -0.14
C PHE A 51 10.14 -16.68 -0.86
N LYS A 52 11.45 -16.78 -1.06
CA LYS A 52 12.09 -17.95 -1.67
C LYS A 52 13.09 -18.56 -0.71
N LEU A 53 12.86 -19.82 -0.35
CA LEU A 53 13.84 -20.61 0.38
C LEU A 53 14.90 -21.11 -0.61
N LEU A 54 16.16 -20.76 -0.35
CA LEU A 54 17.29 -21.32 -1.09
C LEU A 54 17.71 -22.62 -0.38
N THR A 55 17.36 -23.76 -0.97
CA THR A 55 17.90 -25.07 -0.59
C THR A 55 18.99 -25.47 -1.59
N GLU A 56 20.08 -26.06 -1.10
CA GLU A 56 21.25 -26.46 -1.90
C GLU A 56 20.99 -27.64 -2.87
N SER A 57 19.74 -28.05 -3.09
CA SER A 57 19.39 -29.11 -4.02
C SER A 57 18.23 -28.69 -4.90
N GLU A 58 18.54 -28.24 -6.12
CA GLU A 58 17.61 -27.94 -7.22
C GLU A 58 16.82 -29.18 -7.74
N LYS A 59 16.74 -30.26 -6.97
CA LYS A 59 15.94 -31.43 -7.30
C LYS A 59 15.26 -31.93 -6.04
N VAL A 60 13.95 -31.70 -5.98
CA VAL A 60 12.89 -32.49 -5.31
C VAL A 60 11.83 -31.47 -4.91
N THR A 61 10.93 -31.13 -5.84
CA THR A 61 9.78 -30.29 -5.50
C THR A 61 8.62 -30.71 -6.38
N ASP A 62 7.89 -31.74 -5.96
CA ASP A 62 6.52 -32.02 -6.41
C ASP A 62 5.72 -32.89 -5.42
N SER A 63 6.22 -33.18 -4.20
CA SER A 63 5.52 -34.10 -3.27
C SER A 63 5.55 -33.71 -1.79
N PHE A 64 5.95 -32.48 -1.44
CA PHE A 64 6.16 -32.07 -0.03
C PHE A 64 5.42 -30.80 0.41
N ASN A 65 4.32 -30.44 -0.26
CA ASN A 65 3.58 -29.20 0.01
C ASN A 65 3.07 -29.04 1.46
N SER A 66 2.82 -30.13 2.20
CA SER A 66 2.30 -30.07 3.57
C SER A 66 3.37 -29.96 4.68
N ILE A 67 4.62 -30.38 4.42
CA ILE A 67 5.73 -30.27 5.37
C ILE A 67 6.40 -28.89 5.23
N GLU A 68 6.44 -28.35 4.01
CA GLU A 68 6.95 -27.00 3.75
C GLU A 68 6.15 -25.93 4.47
N GLU A 69 4.82 -26.04 4.56
CA GLU A 69 3.96 -25.07 5.25
C GLU A 69 4.31 -24.92 6.75
N LYS A 70 4.55 -26.05 7.42
CA LYS A 70 4.87 -26.06 8.86
C LYS A 70 6.31 -25.61 9.12
N LEU A 71 7.24 -26.01 8.26
CA LEU A 71 8.64 -25.59 8.33
C LEU A 71 8.83 -24.12 7.95
N ALA A 72 8.02 -23.61 7.02
CA ALA A 72 7.96 -22.19 6.69
C ALA A 72 7.53 -21.38 7.92
N SER A 73 6.48 -21.79 8.64
CA SER A 73 6.03 -21.12 9.88
C SER A 73 7.15 -20.97 10.92
N ASP A 74 7.94 -22.02 11.18
CA ASP A 74 8.99 -21.95 12.20
C ASP A 74 10.20 -21.13 11.73
N LYS A 75 10.54 -21.16 10.44
CA LYS A 75 11.57 -20.28 9.87
C LYS A 75 11.13 -18.81 9.82
N PHE A 76 9.85 -18.55 9.58
CA PHE A 76 9.27 -17.21 9.66
C PHE A 76 9.35 -16.63 11.07
N LYS A 77 9.14 -17.43 12.12
CA LYS A 77 9.33 -16.97 13.50
C LYS A 77 10.75 -16.52 13.78
N LEU A 78 11.73 -17.19 13.18
CA LEU A 78 13.14 -16.84 13.37
C LEU A 78 13.48 -15.52 12.67
N LEU A 79 13.05 -15.33 11.42
CA LEU A 79 13.17 -14.05 10.71
C LEU A 79 12.44 -12.92 11.44
N ALA A 80 11.20 -13.16 11.87
CA ALA A 80 10.42 -12.19 12.62
C ALA A 80 11.07 -11.85 13.96
N SER A 81 11.70 -12.80 14.65
CA SER A 81 12.39 -12.54 15.92
C SER A 81 13.62 -11.63 15.76
N LEU A 82 14.29 -11.68 14.60
CA LEU A 82 15.43 -10.81 14.29
C LEU A 82 14.97 -9.37 13.99
N GLU A 83 13.87 -9.22 13.25
CA GLU A 83 13.30 -7.90 12.91
C GLU A 83 12.37 -7.34 14.00
N ALA A 84 12.03 -8.10 15.04
CA ALA A 84 11.05 -7.71 16.06
C ALA A 84 11.37 -6.39 16.80
N HIS A 85 12.64 -5.98 16.81
CA HIS A 85 13.11 -4.74 17.44
C HIS A 85 13.66 -3.72 16.42
N SER A 86 13.52 -4.00 15.13
CA SER A 86 13.88 -3.11 14.04
C SER A 86 12.77 -2.09 13.82
N ASN A 87 13.15 -0.85 13.48
CA ASN A 87 12.23 0.17 12.97
C ASN A 87 12.46 0.43 11.48
N HIS A 88 13.25 -0.42 10.83
CA HIS A 88 13.40 -0.36 9.38
C HIS A 88 12.09 -0.83 8.74
N PRO A 89 11.53 -0.10 7.76
CA PRO A 89 10.34 -0.52 7.02
C PRO A 89 10.56 -1.79 6.20
#